data_AF-A0A0N0UZ98-F1
#
_entry.id   AF-A0A0N0UZ98-F1
#
_cell.length_a   1.000
_cell.length_b   1.000
_cell.length_c   1.000
_cell.angle_alpha   90.00
_cell.angle_beta   90.00
_cell.angle_gamma   90.00
#
_symmetry.space_group_name_H-M   'P 1'
#
loop_
_entity.id
_entity.type
_entity.pdbx_description
1 polymer ?
#
loop_
_entity_poly.entity_id
_entity_poly.type
_entity_poly.pdbx_seq_one_letter_code
_entity_poly.pdbx_strand_id
1 'polypeptide(L)' 'MLPEKLYNNKARLVMGVIDDAMDLSEKLGNHELTNGCLCYQCITMRKRKLYPPIKKWKYYL' A
#
# COMPACT_ATOMS: atom_id res chain seq x y z
N MET A 1 -19.75 4.51 17.47
CA MET A 1 -18.32 4.77 17.74
C MET A 1 -17.72 3.51 18.34
N LEU A 2 -16.60 3.00 17.79
CA LEU A 2 -15.92 1.83 18.37
C LEU A 2 -15.19 2.25 19.66
N PRO A 3 -15.09 1.38 20.68
CA PRO A 3 -14.35 1.67 21.90
C PRO A 3 -12.88 2.05 21.61
N GLU A 4 -12.34 3.02 22.34
CA GLU A 4 -11.01 3.62 22.10
C GLU A 4 -9.87 2.57 22.13
N LYS A 5 -9.96 1.55 22.99
CA LYS A 5 -9.03 0.41 23.01
C LYS A 5 -9.08 -0.46 21.74
N LEU A 6 -10.27 -0.66 21.18
CA LEU A 6 -10.46 -1.40 19.92
C LEU A 6 -9.94 -0.61 18.72
N TYR A 7 -10.05 0.71 18.75
CA TYR A 7 -9.47 1.61 17.75
C TYR A 7 -7.92 1.54 17.77
N ASN A 8 -7.32 1.58 18.96
CA ASN A 8 -5.86 1.48 19.13
C ASN A 8 -5.30 0.13 18.68
N ASN A 9 -6.01 -0.97 18.92
CA ASN A 9 -5.60 -2.30 18.44
C ASN A 9 -5.73 -2.42 16.91
N LYS A 10 -6.78 -1.82 16.32
CA LYS A 10 -6.94 -1.77 14.86
C LYS A 10 -5.84 -0.95 14.20
N ALA A 11 -5.47 0.18 14.78
CA ALA A 11 -4.38 1.01 14.28
C ALA A 11 -3.06 0.23 14.25
N ARG A 12 -2.72 -0.49 15.32
CA ARG A 12 -1.51 -1.33 15.35
C ARG A 12 -1.52 -2.44 14.31
N LEU A 13 -2.65 -3.12 14.12
CA LEU A 13 -2.80 -4.14 13.10
C LEU A 13 -2.61 -3.54 11.69
N VAL A 14 -3.19 -2.37 11.43
CA VAL A 14 -3.02 -1.67 10.15
C VAL A 14 -1.56 -1.29 9.92
N MET A 15 -0.88 -0.74 10.93
CA MET A 15 0.53 -0.39 10.82
C MET A 15 1.40 -1.64 10.57
N GLY A 16 1.17 -2.74 11.30
CA GLY A 16 1.91 -3.98 11.06
C GLY A 16 1.74 -4.52 9.63
N VAL A 17 0.52 -4.45 9.08
CA VAL A 17 0.27 -4.84 7.68
C VAL A 17 0.98 -3.91 6.69
N ILE A 18 1.08 -2.61 7.01
CA ILE A 18 1.80 -1.64 6.18
C ILE A 18 3.31 -1.96 6.21
N ASP A 19 3.87 -2.22 7.39
CA ASP A 19 5.28 -2.57 7.56
C ASP A 19 5.62 -3.86 6.81
N ASP A 20 4.82 -4.93 6.98
CA ASP A 20 4.98 -6.19 6.25
C ASP A 20 4.94 -5.99 4.71
N ALA A 21 4.04 -5.12 4.23
CA ALA A 21 3.92 -4.80 2.82
C ALA A 21 5.13 -4.00 2.28
N MET A 22 5.72 -3.13 3.10
CA MET A 22 6.93 -2.39 2.75
C MET A 22 8.16 -3.30 2.72
N ASP A 23 8.36 -4.12 3.76
CA ASP A 23 9.45 -5.10 3.84
C ASP A 23 9.41 -6.09 2.67
N LEU A 24 8.21 -6.58 2.33
CA LEU A 24 8.05 -7.47 1.19
C LEU A 24 8.38 -6.76 -0.13
N SER A 25 8.05 -5.46 -0.25
CA SER A 25 8.38 -4.67 -1.42
C SER A 25 9.88 -4.44 -1.56
N GLU A 26 10.59 -4.22 -0.46
CA GLU A 26 12.04 -4.04 -0.46
C GLU A 26 12.75 -5.34 -0.85
N LYS A 27 12.32 -6.49 -0.29
CA LYS A 27 12.87 -7.82 -0.60
C LYS A 27 12.69 -8.22 -2.06
N LEU A 28 11.53 -7.92 -2.64
CA LEU A 28 11.22 -8.25 -4.03
C LEU A 28 11.81 -7.23 -5.03
N GLY A 29 12.09 -6.01 -4.59
CA GLY A 29 12.56 -4.93 -5.45
C GLY A 29 11.53 -4.54 -6.50
N ASN A 30 12.02 -4.02 -7.64
CA ASN A 30 11.15 -3.63 -8.74
C ASN A 30 10.71 -4.87 -9.54
N HIS A 31 9.43 -5.21 -9.47
CA HIS A 31 8.88 -6.40 -10.12
C HIS A 31 7.52 -6.15 -10.79
N GLU A 32 7.15 -7.05 -11.70
CA GLU A 32 5.84 -7.01 -12.36
C GLU A 32 4.69 -7.36 -11.41
N LEU A 33 3.48 -6.94 -11.78
CA LEU A 33 2.30 -7.17 -10.95
C LEU A 33 1.99 -8.67 -10.81
N THR A 34 2.23 -9.23 -9.63
CA THR A 34 1.95 -10.63 -9.31
C THR A 34 0.55 -10.79 -8.70
N ASN A 35 -0.18 -11.84 -9.07
CA ASN A 35 -1.46 -12.17 -8.45
C ASN A 35 -1.26 -12.58 -6.99
N GLY A 36 -2.11 -12.09 -6.08
CA GLY A 36 -2.03 -12.40 -4.64
C GLY A 36 -0.94 -11.67 -3.87
N CYS A 37 0.03 -11.01 -4.52
CA CYS A 37 1.08 -10.27 -3.82
C CYS A 37 0.53 -9.00 -3.14
N LEU A 38 0.83 -8.82 -1.85
CA LEU A 38 0.40 -7.67 -1.04
C LEU A 38 1.54 -6.68 -0.76
N CYS A 39 2.66 -6.75 -1.47
CA CYS A 39 3.71 -5.74 -1.32
C CYS A 39 3.22 -4.35 -1.74
N TYR A 40 3.88 -3.33 -1.20
CA TYR A 40 3.58 -1.92 -1.48
C TYR A 40 3.55 -1.61 -2.99
N GLN A 41 4.51 -2.15 -3.75
CA GLN A 41 4.57 -2.00 -5.20
C GLN A 41 3.33 -2.56 -5.91
N CYS A 42 2.95 -3.80 -5.62
CA CYS A 42 1.77 -4.43 -6.21
C CYS A 42 0.49 -3.69 -5.87
N ILE A 43 0.33 -3.27 -4.61
CA ILE A 43 -0.82 -2.46 -4.17
C ILE A 43 -0.89 -1.16 -4.96
N THR A 44 0.25 -0.45 -5.10
CA THR A 44 0.33 0.81 -5.84
C THR A 44 0.00 0.62 -7.32
N MET A 45 0.52 -0.43 -7.96
CA MET A 45 0.19 -0.74 -9.36
C MET A 45 -1.30 -1.06 -9.54
N ARG A 46 -1.92 -1.82 -8.65
CA ARG A 46 -3.37 -2.09 -8.71
C ARG A 46 -4.20 -0.83 -8.52
N LYS A 47 -3.83 0.02 -7.55
CA LYS A 47 -4.51 1.31 -7.33
C LYS A 47 -4.46 2.17 -8.59
N ARG A 48 -3.32 2.24 -9.28
CA ARG A 48 -3.18 2.98 -10.55
C ARG A 48 -4.02 2.39 -11.69
N LYS A 49 -4.23 1.07 -11.72
CA LYS A 49 -5.10 0.42 -12.72
C LYS A 49 -6.58 0.72 -12.47
N LEU A 50 -7.02 0.71 -11.20
CA LEU A 50 -8.41 0.99 -10.82
C LEU A 50 -8.76 2.47 -10.90
N TYR A 51 -7.83 3.32 -10.45
CA TYR A 51 -7.97 4.76 -10.42
C TYR A 51 -6.82 5.37 -11.20
N PRO A 52 -6.91 5.38 -12.55
CA PRO A 52 -5.90 6.02 -13.37
C PRO A 52 -5.79 7.49 -12.94
N PRO A 53 -4.56 8.01 -12.75
CA PRO A 53 -4.39 9.38 -12.30
C PRO A 53 -5.04 10.34 -13.31
N ILE A 54 -5.99 11.16 -12.84
CA ILE A 54 -6.80 12.10 -13.64
C ILE A 54 -5.92 13.15 -14.35
N LYS A 55 -4.70 13.39 -13.85
CA LYS A 55 -3.67 14.20 -14.49
C LYS A 55 -2.30 13.55 -14.32
N LYS A 56 -1.48 13.60 -15.37
CA LYS A 56 -0.02 13.42 -15.22
C LYS A 56 0.45 14.45 -14.20
N TRP A 57 0.95 14.01 -13.06
CA TRP A 57 1.66 14.88 -12.13
C TRP A 57 2.82 15.52 -12.92
N LYS A 58 2.68 16.81 -13.25
CA LYS A 58 3.78 17.62 -13.77
C LYS A 58 4.38 18.33 -12.58
N TYR A 59 5.49 17.79 -12.08
CA TYR A 59 6.41 18.60 -11.29
C TYR A 59 7.05 19.60 -12.27
N TYR A 60 6.69 20.87 -12.14
CA TYR A 60 7.43 21.95 -12.77
C TYR A 60 8.60 22.28 -11.83
N LEU A 61 9.82 22.09 -12.35
CA LEU A 61 11.07 22.57 -11.74
C LEU A 61 11.07 24.09 -11.66
#